data_AF-A0AAE2VZ44-F1
#
_entry.id   AF-A0AAE2VZ44-F1
#
_cell.length_a   1.000
_cell.length_b   1.000
_cell.length_c   1.000
_cell.angle_alpha   90.00
_cell.angle_beta   90.00
_cell.angle_gamma   90.00
#
_symmetry.space_group_name_H-M   'P 1'
#
loop_
_entity.id
_entity.type
_entity.pdbx_description
1 polymer ?
#
loop_
_entity_poly.entity_id
_entity_poly.type
_entity_poly.pdbx_seq_one_letter_code
_entity_poly.pdbx_strand_id
1 'polypeptide(L)'
;MAAHPFHAVADLAARQGMDQLALTVADDGAYVRLVQQDPPLFFKYKADPSHPLDRADLHNFKRLTLSEEDCSNGPEATLALIKMLLEKFADYQPKR
;
A
#
# COMPACT_ATOMS: atom_id res chain seq x y z
N MET A 1 -9.63 -18.71 3.21
CA MET A 1 -8.54 -17.72 3.42
C MET A 1 -9.20 -16.36 3.54
N ALA A 2 -8.86 -15.57 4.56
CA ALA A 2 -9.37 -14.20 4.63
C ALA A 2 -8.76 -13.39 3.48
N ALA A 3 -9.59 -12.61 2.77
CA ALA A 3 -9.10 -11.75 1.71
C ALA A 3 -8.20 -10.66 2.32
N HIS A 4 -7.02 -10.43 1.71
CA HIS A 4 -6.12 -9.38 2.17
C HIS A 4 -6.81 -8.00 2.06
N PRO A 5 -6.73 -7.12 3.09
CA PRO A 5 -7.50 -5.87 3.13
C PRO A 5 -7.24 -4.96 1.92
N PHE A 6 -6.02 -5.01 1.37
CA PHE A 6 -5.64 -4.17 0.24
C PHE A 6 -6.35 -4.48 -1.09
N HIS A 7 -6.93 -5.67 -1.27
CA HIS A 7 -7.73 -5.93 -2.48
C HIS A 7 -8.92 -4.98 -2.57
N ALA A 8 -9.73 -4.91 -1.51
CA ALA A 8 -10.90 -4.04 -1.47
C ALA A 8 -10.51 -2.55 -1.51
N VAL A 9 -9.39 -2.18 -0.90
CA VAL A 9 -8.86 -0.81 -0.94
C VAL A 9 -8.42 -0.42 -2.35
N ALA A 10 -7.71 -1.30 -3.07
CA ALA A 10 -7.27 -1.05 -4.44
C ALA A 10 -8.46 -0.89 -5.39
N ASP A 11 -9.46 -1.77 -5.27
CA ASP A 11 -10.68 -1.68 -6.07
C ASP A 11 -11.43 -0.36 -5.83
N LEU A 12 -11.51 0.08 -4.56
CA LEU A 12 -12.13 1.34 -4.20
C LEU A 12 -11.32 2.54 -4.72
N ALA A 13 -10.00 2.50 -4.61
CA ALA A 13 -9.11 3.54 -5.11
C ALA A 13 -9.25 3.72 -6.63
N ALA A 14 -9.27 2.62 -7.39
CA ALA A 14 -9.50 2.64 -8.83
C ALA A 14 -10.87 3.25 -9.19
N ARG A 15 -11.94 2.90 -8.46
CA ARG A 15 -13.27 3.50 -8.64
C ARG A 15 -13.30 5.01 -8.35
N GLN A 16 -12.36 5.51 -7.56
CA GLN A 16 -12.20 6.93 -7.23
C GLN A 16 -11.18 7.65 -8.14
N GLY A 17 -10.66 7.00 -9.18
CA GLY A 17 -9.71 7.58 -10.14
C GLY A 17 -8.28 7.73 -9.60
N MET A 18 -7.90 6.95 -8.58
CA MET A 18 -6.54 6.94 -8.05
C MET A 18 -5.64 5.96 -8.82
N ASP A 19 -5.43 6.24 -10.12
CA ASP A 19 -4.76 5.31 -11.05
C ASP A 19 -3.29 5.01 -10.69
N GLN A 20 -2.67 5.86 -9.86
CA GLN A 20 -1.30 5.66 -9.41
C GLN A 20 -1.15 4.74 -8.19
N LEU A 21 -2.24 4.48 -7.46
CA LEU A 21 -2.23 3.59 -6.30
C LEU A 21 -2.64 2.19 -6.75
N ALA A 22 -1.64 1.34 -7.00
CA ALA A 22 -1.84 0.01 -7.58
C ALA A 22 -1.58 -1.11 -6.57
N LEU A 23 -2.33 -2.21 -6.71
CA LEU A 23 -2.06 -3.45 -5.98
C LEU A 23 -0.96 -4.24 -6.68
N THR A 24 0.09 -4.57 -5.94
CA THR A 24 1.13 -5.52 -6.39
C THR A 24 0.92 -6.84 -5.67
N VAL A 25 0.76 -7.91 -6.44
CA VAL A 25 0.58 -9.27 -5.92
C VAL A 25 1.62 -10.20 -6.55
N ALA A 26 2.31 -10.98 -5.73
CA ALA A 26 3.26 -12.01 -6.15
C ALA A 26 3.17 -13.26 -5.26
N ASP A 27 3.95 -14.29 -5.59
CA ASP A 27 4.07 -15.55 -4.84
C ASP A 27 2.70 -16.19 -4.52
N ASP A 28 1.89 -16.34 -5.58
CA ASP A 28 0.53 -16.91 -5.51
C ASP A 28 -0.39 -16.23 -4.47
N GLY A 29 -0.19 -14.92 -4.24
CA GLY A 29 -0.97 -14.13 -3.30
C GLY A 29 -0.38 -14.03 -1.89
N ALA A 30 0.79 -14.64 -1.63
CA ALA A 30 1.50 -14.50 -0.36
C ALA A 30 2.16 -13.12 -0.20
N TYR A 31 2.48 -12.46 -1.32
CA TYR A 31 2.99 -11.09 -1.34
C TYR A 31 1.91 -10.13 -1.82
N VAL A 32 1.48 -9.19 -0.97
CA VAL A 32 0.50 -8.15 -1.31
C VAL A 32 0.98 -6.78 -0.82
N ARG A 33 1.07 -5.79 -1.70
CA ARG A 33 1.40 -4.39 -1.37
C ARG A 33 0.50 -3.43 -2.13
N LEU A 34 0.21 -2.27 -1.53
CA LEU A 34 -0.25 -1.11 -2.30
C LEU A 34 0.95 -0.23 -2.61
N VAL A 35 1.12 0.13 -3.88
CA VAL A 35 2.26 0.88 -4.37
C VAL A 35 1.76 2.15 -5.04
N GLN A 36 2.28 3.29 -4.59
CA GLN A 36 2.11 4.60 -5.21
C GLN A 36 3.40 4.96 -5.96
N GLN A 37 3.29 5.34 -7.23
CA GLN A 37 4.46 5.73 -8.03
C GLN A 37 4.96 7.14 -7.71
N ASP A 38 4.05 8.12 -7.57
CA ASP A 38 4.39 9.51 -7.27
C ASP A 38 3.41 10.11 -6.23
N PRO A 39 3.86 10.41 -4.99
CA PRO A 39 5.20 10.17 -4.45
C PRO A 39 5.52 8.66 -4.34
N PRO A 40 6.80 8.25 -4.41
CA PRO A 40 7.19 6.84 -4.39
C PRO A 40 7.05 6.25 -2.98
N LEU A 41 5.85 5.73 -2.67
CA LEU A 41 5.52 5.10 -1.40
C LEU A 41 4.96 3.70 -1.63
N PHE A 42 5.13 2.81 -0.65
CA PHE A 42 4.35 1.58 -0.61
C PHE A 42 3.84 1.28 0.79
N PHE A 43 2.65 0.69 0.83
CA PHE A 43 1.99 0.28 2.04
C PHE A 43 2.14 -1.23 2.21
N LYS A 44 2.53 -1.63 3.41
CA LYS A 44 2.62 -3.02 3.86
C LYS A 44 1.62 -3.25 4.98
N TYR A 45 0.87 -4.33 4.93
CA TYR A 45 0.06 -4.75 6.06
C TYR A 45 0.95 -5.38 7.14
N LYS A 46 0.73 -5.03 8.41
CA LYS A 46 1.62 -5.44 9.51
C LYS A 46 1.68 -6.96 9.66
N ALA A 47 0.55 -7.64 9.50
CA ALA A 47 0.46 -9.10 9.62
C ALA A 47 1.16 -9.85 8.47
N ASP A 48 1.42 -9.18 7.34
CA ASP A 48 2.17 -9.80 6.25
C ASP A 48 3.63 -10.05 6.64
N PRO A 49 4.24 -11.14 6.17
CA PRO A 49 5.67 -11.31 6.30
C PRO A 49 6.44 -10.21 5.57
N SER A 50 7.66 -9.94 6.05
CA SER A 50 8.63 -9.16 5.27
C SER A 50 9.06 -10.00 4.07
N HIS A 51 9.21 -9.36 2.91
CA HIS A 51 9.54 -10.08 1.68
C HIS A 51 10.80 -9.49 1.02
N PRO A 52 11.68 -10.31 0.41
CA PRO A 52 12.86 -9.81 -0.32
C PRO A 52 12.51 -8.80 -1.43
N LEU A 53 11.35 -8.94 -2.07
CA LEU A 53 10.88 -8.00 -3.11
C LEU A 53 10.72 -6.57 -2.58
N ASP A 54 10.42 -6.38 -1.28
CA ASP A 54 10.36 -5.04 -0.67
C ASP A 54 11.72 -4.30 -0.79
N ARG A 55 12.84 -5.04 -0.84
CA ARG A 55 14.19 -4.49 -1.01
C ARG A 55 14.71 -4.56 -2.44
N ALA A 56 14.20 -5.46 -3.27
CA ALA A 56 14.62 -5.54 -4.67
C ALA A 56 13.96 -4.41 -5.47
N ASP A 57 12.63 -4.36 -5.44
CA ASP A 57 11.84 -3.55 -6.37
C ASP A 57 11.45 -2.20 -5.76
N LEU A 58 11.32 -2.15 -4.42
CA LEU A 58 10.79 -0.99 -3.69
C LEU A 58 11.85 -0.31 -2.81
N HIS A 59 13.15 -0.55 -3.05
CA HIS A 59 14.22 0.01 -2.21
C HIS A 59 14.23 1.54 -2.14
N ASN A 60 13.83 2.21 -3.22
CA ASN A 60 13.73 3.67 -3.31
C ASN A 60 12.38 4.21 -2.84
N PHE A 61 11.42 3.35 -2.51
CA PHE A 61 10.10 3.77 -2.07
C PHE A 61 10.06 3.88 -0.54
N LYS A 62 9.30 4.85 -0.05
CA LYS A 62 9.04 4.94 1.39
C LYS A 62 8.08 3.82 1.79
N ARG A 63 8.55 2.92 2.66
CA ARG A 63 7.68 1.93 3.31
C ARG A 63 6.82 2.57 4.41
N LEU A 64 5.51 2.39 4.32
CA LEU A 64 4.54 2.70 5.36
C LEU A 64 3.86 1.39 5.79
N THR A 65 3.81 1.13 7.10
CA THR A 65 3.18 -0.10 7.63
C THR A 65 1.82 0.24 8.21
N LEU A 66 0.76 -0.40 7.74
CA LEU A 66 -0.59 -0.28 8.27
C LEU A 66 -0.86 -1.44 9.22
N SER A 67 -1.36 -1.13 10.42
CA SER A 67 -1.72 -2.11 11.43
C SER A 67 -3.03 -2.84 11.09
N GLU A 68 -3.37 -3.85 11.90
CA GLU A 68 -4.67 -4.52 11.82
C GLU A 68 -5.83 -3.56 12.09
N GLU A 69 -5.66 -2.66 13.06
CA GLU A 69 -6.65 -1.63 13.42
C GLU A 69 -6.87 -0.60 12.29
N ASP A 70 -5.79 -0.18 11.63
CA ASP A 70 -5.87 0.71 10.45
C ASP A 70 -6.67 0.09 9.30
N CYS A 71 -6.71 -1.25 9.24
CA CYS A 71 -7.39 -2.02 8.20
C CYS A 71 -8.76 -2.58 8.65
N SER A 72 -9.09 -2.57 9.94
CA SER A 72 -10.30 -3.20 10.48
C SER A 72 -11.56 -2.37 10.29
N ASN A 73 -11.43 -1.07 10.06
CA ASN A 73 -12.56 -0.14 9.90
C ASN A 73 -13.14 -0.12 8.47
N GLY A 74 -12.73 -1.06 7.61
CA GLY A 74 -13.22 -1.20 6.24
C GLY A 74 -12.41 -0.42 5.20
N PRO A 75 -12.59 -0.73 3.90
CA PRO A 75 -11.77 -0.21 2.82
C PRO A 75 -11.87 1.32 2.67
N GLU A 76 -13.02 1.93 2.98
CA GLU A 76 -13.20 3.39 2.94
C GLU A 76 -12.32 4.09 3.98
N ALA A 77 -12.30 3.61 5.22
CA ALA A 77 -11.50 4.18 6.30
C ALA A 77 -10.00 4.00 6.02
N THR A 78 -9.60 2.81 5.57
CA THR A 78 -8.22 2.53 5.19
C THR A 78 -7.77 3.38 4.00
N LEU A 79 -8.62 3.56 2.99
CA LEU A 79 -8.32 4.44 1.85
C LEU A 79 -8.19 5.91 2.28
N ALA A 80 -9.04 6.39 3.20
CA ALA A 80 -8.94 7.74 3.74
C ALA A 80 -7.61 7.96 4.48
N LEU A 81 -7.18 6.98 5.28
CA LEU A 81 -5.86 7.00 5.92
C LEU A 81 -4.73 7.03 4.89
N ILE A 82 -4.81 6.19 3.84
CA ILE A 82 -3.82 6.17 2.76
C ILE A 82 -3.74 7.54 2.09
N LYS A 83 -4.86 8.17 1.76
CA LYS A 83 -4.88 9.53 1.16
C LYS A 83 -4.19 10.56 2.06
N MET A 84 -4.49 10.56 3.35
CA MET A 84 -3.82 11.44 4.32
C MET A 84 -2.29 11.19 4.35
N LEU A 85 -1.87 9.93 4.25
CA LEU A 85 -0.45 9.59 4.19
C LEU A 85 0.19 10.02 2.87
N LEU A 86 -0.49 9.85 1.73
CA LEU A 86 -0.02 10.35 0.43
C LEU A 86 0.20 11.87 0.48
N GLU A 87 -0.76 12.63 1.03
CA GLU A 87 -0.64 14.08 1.20
C GLU A 87 0.53 14.44 2.14
N LYS A 88 0.64 13.75 3.29
CA LYS A 88 1.72 13.97 4.25
C LYS A 88 3.12 13.74 3.66
N PHE A 89 3.23 12.83 2.69
CA PHE A 89 4.49 12.46 2.04
C PHE A 89 4.56 12.93 0.59
N ALA A 90 3.77 13.94 0.19
CA ALA A 90 3.76 14.48 -1.16
C ALA A 90 5.15 14.94 -1.63
N ASP A 91 5.94 15.52 -0.72
CA ASP A 91 7.31 15.99 -1.00
C ASP A 91 8.38 14.90 -0.80
N TYR A 92 8.01 13.64 -0.61
CA TYR A 92 8.98 12.57 -0.40
C TYR A 92 9.83 12.37 -1.67
N GLN A 93 11.14 12.58 -1.52
CA GLN A 93 12.14 12.29 -2.54
C GLN A 93 12.99 11.10 -2.08
N PRO A 94 13.10 10.02 -2.89
CA PRO A 94 14.02 8.93 -2.62
C PRO A 94 15.44 9.45 -2.42
N LYS A 95 16.10 9.00 -1.37
CA LYS A 95 17.53 9.27 -1.22
C LYS A 95 18.28 8.35 -2.16
N ARG A 96 18.89 8.94 -3.20
CA ARG A 96 19.83 8.27 -4.11
C ARG A 96 21.11 7.88 -3.38
#